data_AF-A0A4P6TVK0-F1
#
_entry.id   AF-A0A4P6TVK0-F1
#
_cell.length_a   1.000
_cell.length_b   1.000
_cell.length_c   1.000
_cell.angle_alpha   90.00
_cell.angle_beta   90.00
_cell.angle_gamma   90.00
#
_symmetry.space_group_name_H-M   'P 1'
#
loop_
_entity.id
_entity.type
_entity.pdbx_description
1 polymer ?
#
loop_
_entity_poly.entity_id
_entity_poly.type
_entity_poly.pdbx_seq_one_letter_code
_entity_poly.pdbx_strand_id
1 'polypeptide(L)'
;MSSHRKPRSSPFNGRAVRTVLLAAGAAGVATAVPAHAATGPVRAAAVVSDSVFTNANRLHHTQARDSFTIRQFGKVSATSVRNQANAVSMGCSVDDHCRSVALSFQIVTVAGDAHHLKAVNVSDAANKYCDGCQTLAGAYQFVVSTPHALTLDAGARRQLADVHRRLDALTRSTLPATELQKRVDALAAEVNGVLKEAVAKAPKGAEKPDVTLHRRLDGWPGH
;
A
#
# COMPACT_ATOMS: atom_id res chain seq x y z
N MET A 1 -11.15 42.76 -5.92
CA MET A 1 -12.35 42.10 -5.39
C MET A 1 -13.12 41.53 -6.59
N SER A 2 -12.97 40.24 -6.88
CA SER A 2 -13.76 39.55 -7.90
C SER A 2 -14.24 38.22 -7.32
N SER A 3 -15.53 38.19 -6.98
CA SER A 3 -16.22 37.08 -6.31
C SER A 3 -16.59 36.02 -7.34
N HIS A 4 -15.89 34.89 -7.35
CA HIS A 4 -16.33 33.68 -8.07
C HIS A 4 -17.31 32.88 -7.21
N ARG A 5 -18.59 32.91 -7.61
CA ARG A 5 -19.70 32.17 -6.98
C ARG A 5 -19.80 30.76 -7.60
N LYS A 6 -19.68 29.71 -6.78
CA LYS A 6 -19.98 28.31 -7.16
C LYS A 6 -21.51 28.10 -7.24
N PRO A 7 -22.04 27.32 -8.20
CA PRO A 7 -23.37 26.76 -8.08
C PRO A 7 -23.35 25.37 -7.41
N ARG A 8 -24.26 25.14 -6.46
CA ARG A 8 -24.57 23.84 -5.85
C ARG A 8 -25.89 23.29 -6.41
N SER A 9 -25.86 21.99 -6.75
CA SER A 9 -26.89 20.93 -6.62
C SER A 9 -28.34 21.15 -7.10
N SER A 10 -28.85 20.22 -7.93
CA SER A 10 -29.68 19.06 -7.48
C SER A 10 -30.17 18.20 -8.66
N PRO A 11 -30.75 16.99 -8.42
CA PRO A 11 -30.61 15.84 -9.30
C PRO A 11 -31.81 15.67 -10.24
N PHE A 12 -31.54 15.20 -11.46
CA PHE A 12 -32.59 14.76 -12.37
C PHE A 12 -32.73 13.23 -12.32
N ASN A 13 -33.89 12.80 -11.82
CA ASN A 13 -34.45 11.46 -11.93
C ASN A 13 -34.43 10.99 -13.39
N GLY A 14 -33.51 10.09 -13.72
CA GLY A 14 -33.50 9.35 -14.99
C GLY A 14 -34.58 8.26 -14.96
N ARG A 15 -35.75 8.54 -15.55
CA ARG A 15 -36.74 7.52 -15.90
C ARG A 15 -36.16 6.63 -17.00
N ALA A 16 -36.08 5.33 -16.73
CA ALA A 16 -35.69 4.29 -17.68
C ALA A 16 -36.75 4.14 -18.77
N VAL A 17 -36.38 4.41 -20.03
CA VAL A 17 -37.20 4.09 -21.21
C VAL A 17 -36.86 2.66 -21.64
N ARG A 18 -37.82 1.75 -21.47
CA ARG A 18 -37.78 0.39 -22.00
C ARG A 18 -38.20 0.41 -23.46
N THR A 19 -37.25 0.24 -24.37
CA THR A 19 -37.54 0.01 -25.80
C THR A 19 -37.82 -1.47 -26.00
N VAL A 20 -39.06 -1.81 -26.33
CA VAL A 20 -39.49 -3.16 -26.76
C VAL A 20 -39.28 -3.25 -28.26
N LEU A 21 -38.38 -4.12 -28.73
CA LEU A 21 -38.34 -4.56 -30.13
C LEU A 21 -39.07 -5.90 -30.25
N LEU A 22 -40.08 -5.93 -31.13
CA LEU A 22 -40.77 -7.14 -31.59
C LEU A 22 -40.16 -7.64 -32.91
N ALA A 23 -40.28 -8.95 -33.10
CA ALA A 23 -39.46 -9.84 -33.90
C ALA A 23 -39.84 -9.95 -35.39
N ALA A 24 -38.91 -10.50 -36.19
CA ALA A 24 -39.24 -11.28 -37.39
C ALA A 24 -38.11 -12.29 -37.75
N GLY A 25 -38.43 -13.58 -37.62
CA GLY A 25 -38.11 -14.68 -38.55
C GLY A 25 -36.67 -15.08 -38.90
N ALA A 26 -36.26 -16.28 -38.50
CA ALA A 26 -35.88 -17.39 -39.40
C ALA A 26 -35.45 -18.63 -38.57
N ALA A 27 -36.04 -19.77 -38.88
CA ALA A 27 -35.75 -21.06 -38.26
C ALA A 27 -34.40 -21.60 -38.76
N GLY A 28 -33.47 -21.82 -37.83
CA GLY A 28 -32.25 -22.59 -38.03
C GLY A 28 -32.01 -23.41 -36.77
N VAL A 29 -31.97 -24.73 -36.91
CA VAL A 29 -31.69 -25.66 -35.80
C VAL A 29 -30.21 -25.52 -35.45
N ALA A 30 -29.88 -24.50 -34.65
CA ALA A 30 -28.61 -24.43 -33.96
C ALA A 30 -28.71 -25.37 -32.75
N THR A 31 -27.92 -26.44 -32.77
CA THR A 31 -27.67 -27.25 -31.59
C THR A 31 -27.22 -26.32 -30.48
N ALA A 32 -28.08 -26.12 -29.48
CA ALA A 32 -27.75 -25.37 -28.29
C ALA A 32 -26.67 -26.15 -27.56
N VAL A 33 -25.40 -25.83 -27.84
CA VAL A 33 -24.31 -26.19 -26.95
C VAL A 33 -24.65 -25.49 -25.65
N PRO A 34 -24.87 -26.21 -24.53
CA PRO A 34 -25.00 -25.56 -23.25
C PRO A 34 -23.70 -24.79 -23.03
N ALA A 35 -23.76 -23.47 -23.15
CA ALA A 35 -22.78 -22.59 -22.57
C ALA A 35 -22.88 -22.83 -21.07
N HIS A 36 -22.05 -23.74 -20.58
CA HIS A 36 -21.84 -23.95 -19.16
C HIS A 36 -21.22 -22.65 -18.65
N ALA A 37 -22.07 -21.68 -18.30
CA ALA A 37 -21.69 -20.62 -17.41
C ALA A 37 -21.25 -21.32 -16.13
N ALA A 38 -19.93 -21.43 -15.93
CA ALA A 38 -19.37 -21.86 -14.68
C ALA A 38 -19.78 -20.82 -13.62
N THR A 39 -20.99 -20.98 -13.08
CA THR A 39 -21.50 -20.28 -11.89
C THR A 39 -20.89 -20.88 -10.64
N GLY A 40 -19.59 -21.18 -10.70
CA GLY A 40 -18.79 -21.26 -9.49
C GLY A 40 -18.72 -19.87 -8.87
N PRO A 41 -18.76 -19.73 -7.54
CA PRO A 41 -18.53 -18.44 -6.92
C PRO A 41 -17.15 -17.95 -7.36
N VAL A 42 -17.10 -16.88 -8.14
CA VAL A 42 -15.86 -16.16 -8.44
C VAL A 42 -15.35 -15.66 -7.10
N ARG A 43 -14.39 -16.39 -6.51
CA ARG A 43 -13.67 -15.91 -5.33
C ARG A 43 -13.00 -14.59 -5.74
N ALA A 44 -13.34 -13.50 -5.06
CA ALA A 44 -12.83 -12.17 -5.39
C ALA A 44 -11.30 -12.12 -5.25
N ALA A 45 -10.66 -11.36 -6.14
CA ALA A 45 -9.24 -11.04 -6.03
C ALA A 45 -9.06 -9.77 -5.16
N ALA A 46 -8.01 -9.75 -4.34
CA ALA A 46 -7.62 -8.58 -3.56
C ALA A 46 -6.49 -7.82 -4.27
N VAL A 47 -6.67 -6.52 -4.50
CA VAL A 47 -5.64 -5.64 -5.03
C VAL A 47 -5.47 -4.46 -4.09
N VAL A 48 -4.25 -4.21 -3.65
CA VAL A 48 -3.91 -3.05 -2.82
C VAL A 48 -2.60 -2.44 -3.29
N SER A 49 -2.58 -1.11 -3.33
CA SER A 49 -1.38 -0.32 -3.58
C SER A 49 -1.25 0.75 -2.50
N ASP A 50 -0.01 0.99 -2.08
CA ASP A 50 0.37 2.11 -1.22
C ASP A 50 1.56 2.83 -1.86
N SER A 51 1.57 4.16 -1.79
CA SER A 51 2.63 4.97 -2.39
C SER A 51 2.88 6.26 -1.63
N VAL A 52 4.17 6.55 -1.43
CA VAL A 52 4.65 7.79 -0.82
C VAL A 52 5.63 8.47 -1.76
N PHE A 53 5.48 9.79 -1.94
CA PHE A 53 6.35 10.62 -2.76
C PHE A 53 6.74 11.91 -2.04
N THR A 54 8.03 12.25 -2.07
CA THR A 54 8.55 13.55 -1.60
C THR A 54 9.48 14.20 -2.63
N ASN A 55 9.44 15.54 -2.71
CA ASN A 55 10.30 16.33 -3.60
C ASN A 55 10.86 17.55 -2.87
N ALA A 56 12.12 17.52 -2.47
CA ALA A 56 12.78 18.69 -1.91
C ALA A 56 13.52 19.47 -3.00
N ASN A 57 13.42 20.80 -2.97
CA ASN A 57 14.06 21.70 -3.92
C ASN A 57 14.34 23.08 -3.29
N ARG A 58 14.92 24.02 -4.05
CA ARG A 58 15.26 25.37 -3.57
C ARG A 58 14.08 26.19 -3.01
N LEU A 59 12.83 25.85 -3.38
CA LEU A 59 11.63 26.50 -2.82
C LEU A 59 11.13 25.78 -1.57
N HIS A 60 11.42 24.49 -1.44
CA HIS A 60 10.98 23.61 -0.37
C HIS A 60 12.12 22.70 0.06
N HIS A 61 13.04 23.24 0.87
CA HIS A 61 14.28 22.57 1.27
C HIS A 61 14.07 21.25 2.00
N THR A 62 12.95 21.06 2.68
CA THR A 62 12.66 19.81 3.38
C THR A 62 11.27 19.32 3.03
N GLN A 63 11.19 18.08 2.58
CA GLN A 63 9.93 17.34 2.49
C GLN A 63 10.10 15.96 3.12
N ALA A 64 9.18 15.62 4.01
CA ALA A 64 9.15 14.32 4.65
C ALA A 64 7.71 13.83 4.73
N ARG A 65 7.47 12.58 4.35
CA ARG A 65 6.16 11.94 4.39
C ARG A 65 6.30 10.46 4.71
N ASP A 66 5.34 9.96 5.46
CA ASP A 66 5.14 8.53 5.62
C ASP A 66 3.71 8.09 5.36
N SER A 67 3.57 6.79 5.09
CA SER A 67 2.30 6.08 5.02
C SER A 67 2.38 4.84 5.91
N PHE A 68 1.32 4.55 6.65
CA PHE A 68 1.17 3.35 7.45
C PHE A 68 -0.20 2.74 7.20
N THR A 69 -0.26 1.69 6.40
CA THR A 69 -1.51 1.06 5.97
C THR A 69 -1.66 -0.34 6.53
N ILE A 70 -2.87 -0.67 6.98
CA ILE A 70 -3.27 -2.02 7.37
C ILE A 70 -4.47 -2.43 6.50
N ARG A 71 -4.37 -3.57 5.82
CA ARG A 71 -5.47 -4.19 5.07
C ARG A 71 -5.60 -5.65 5.47
N GLN A 72 -6.81 -6.06 5.82
CA GLN A 72 -7.11 -7.41 6.26
C GLN A 72 -8.11 -8.03 5.30
N PHE A 73 -7.67 -9.03 4.56
CA PHE A 73 -8.49 -9.78 3.63
C PHE A 73 -8.86 -11.14 4.22
N GLY A 74 -10.09 -11.57 3.95
CA GLY A 74 -10.54 -12.94 4.21
C GLY A 74 -10.03 -13.90 3.12
N LYS A 75 -10.83 -14.92 2.80
CA LYS A 75 -10.50 -15.87 1.73
C LYS A 75 -10.65 -15.20 0.35
N VAL A 76 -9.58 -15.21 -0.43
CA VAL A 76 -9.52 -14.62 -1.77
C VAL A 76 -8.93 -15.63 -2.76
N SER A 77 -9.22 -15.48 -4.06
CA SER A 77 -8.63 -16.36 -5.10
C SER A 77 -7.20 -15.95 -5.46
N ALA A 78 -6.90 -14.66 -5.37
CA ALA A 78 -5.61 -14.09 -5.71
C ALA A 78 -5.41 -12.78 -4.93
N THR A 79 -4.15 -12.43 -4.69
CA THR A 79 -3.76 -11.19 -4.03
C THR A 79 -2.62 -10.52 -4.78
N SER A 80 -2.78 -9.24 -5.11
CA SER A 80 -1.72 -8.39 -5.65
C SER A 80 -1.50 -7.21 -4.72
N VAL A 81 -0.32 -7.15 -4.09
CA VAL A 81 0.04 -6.12 -3.12
C VAL A 81 1.25 -5.33 -3.61
N ARG A 82 1.11 -4.00 -3.69
CA ARG A 82 2.17 -3.10 -4.13
C ARG A 82 2.46 -2.05 -3.07
N ASN A 83 3.73 -1.90 -2.72
CA ASN A 83 4.21 -0.84 -1.84
C ASN A 83 5.31 -0.03 -2.53
N GLN A 84 5.25 1.30 -2.45
CA GLN A 84 6.21 2.18 -3.10
C GLN A 84 6.59 3.39 -2.25
N ALA A 85 7.89 3.65 -2.13
CA ALA A 85 8.43 4.91 -1.62
C ALA A 85 9.32 5.56 -2.68
N ASN A 86 9.12 6.85 -2.94
CA ASN A 86 9.95 7.62 -3.87
C ASN A 86 10.34 8.97 -3.25
N ALA A 87 11.63 9.27 -3.23
CA ALA A 87 12.14 10.52 -2.71
C ALA A 87 13.09 11.17 -3.72
N VAL A 88 12.88 12.46 -3.98
CA VAL A 88 13.76 13.24 -4.84
C VAL A 88 14.21 14.49 -4.11
N SER A 89 15.49 14.82 -4.18
CA SER A 89 16.01 16.16 -3.85
C SER A 89 16.68 16.76 -5.07
N MET A 90 16.47 18.06 -5.32
CA MET A 90 16.98 18.69 -6.54
C MET A 90 17.40 20.16 -6.41
N GLY A 91 18.46 20.51 -7.14
CA GLY A 91 18.90 21.89 -7.35
C GLY A 91 19.52 22.59 -6.14
N CYS A 92 19.52 21.99 -4.95
CA CYS A 92 20.18 22.55 -3.77
C CYS A 92 21.71 22.59 -3.91
N SER A 93 22.37 23.49 -3.18
CA SER A 93 23.84 23.59 -3.16
C SER A 93 24.43 22.90 -1.93
N VAL A 94 25.76 22.86 -1.86
CA VAL A 94 26.48 22.34 -0.69
C VAL A 94 26.33 23.23 0.56
N ASP A 95 25.94 24.49 0.40
CA ASP A 95 25.71 25.42 1.53
C ASP A 95 24.21 25.58 1.85
N ASP A 96 23.35 25.07 0.97
CA ASP A 96 21.89 25.16 1.05
C ASP A 96 21.27 23.81 0.70
N HIS A 97 21.35 22.86 1.63
CA HIS A 97 20.99 21.46 1.39
C HIS A 97 19.48 21.22 1.32
N CYS A 98 19.07 20.35 0.41
CA CYS A 98 17.72 19.80 0.37
C CYS A 98 17.67 18.45 1.09
N ARG A 99 16.54 18.17 1.75
CA ARG A 99 16.24 16.91 2.43
C ARG A 99 14.88 16.35 1.99
N SER A 100 14.87 15.13 1.48
CA SER A 100 13.67 14.43 1.02
C SER A 100 13.58 13.04 1.65
N VAL A 101 12.49 12.76 2.39
CA VAL A 101 12.28 11.50 3.10
C VAL A 101 10.90 10.92 2.77
N ALA A 102 10.85 9.72 2.18
CA ALA A 102 9.62 8.99 1.88
C ALA A 102 9.65 7.60 2.54
N LEU A 103 8.75 7.33 3.48
CA LEU A 103 8.67 6.05 4.18
C LEU A 103 7.29 5.39 4.01
N SER A 104 7.21 4.17 3.49
CA SER A 104 5.94 3.49 3.23
C SER A 104 5.87 2.14 3.93
N PHE A 105 5.00 2.03 4.95
CA PHE A 105 4.72 0.82 5.72
C PHE A 105 3.37 0.23 5.29
N GLN A 106 3.40 -0.91 4.62
CA GLN A 106 2.20 -1.62 4.16
C GLN A 106 2.08 -2.96 4.87
N ILE A 107 0.99 -3.15 5.62
CA ILE A 107 0.65 -4.41 6.31
C ILE A 107 -0.58 -5.00 5.64
N VAL A 108 -0.45 -6.24 5.16
CA VAL A 108 -1.52 -6.97 4.49
C VAL A 108 -1.67 -8.35 5.10
N THR A 109 -2.88 -8.70 5.54
CA THR A 109 -3.23 -10.06 5.96
C THR A 109 -4.15 -10.70 4.93
N VAL A 110 -3.93 -11.97 4.61
CA VAL A 110 -4.76 -12.75 3.67
C VAL A 110 -5.08 -14.12 4.27
N ALA A 111 -6.25 -14.67 3.92
CA ALA A 111 -6.65 -15.99 4.35
C ALA A 111 -6.71 -17.02 3.22
N GLY A 112 -6.33 -18.25 3.53
CA GLY A 112 -6.38 -19.39 2.61
C GLY A 112 -5.13 -19.55 1.75
N ASP A 113 -5.19 -20.47 0.79
CA ASP A 113 -4.03 -20.88 0.01
C ASP A 113 -3.40 -19.70 -0.75
N ALA A 114 -2.15 -19.39 -0.42
CA ALA A 114 -1.42 -18.24 -0.98
C ALA A 114 -0.89 -18.44 -2.41
N HIS A 115 -1.35 -19.48 -3.12
CA HIS A 115 -0.81 -19.90 -4.43
C HIS A 115 -0.86 -18.80 -5.52
N HIS A 116 -1.62 -17.73 -5.31
CA HIS A 116 -1.73 -16.58 -6.21
C HIS A 116 -1.45 -15.24 -5.50
N LEU A 117 -0.46 -15.21 -4.60
CA LEU A 117 0.05 -13.97 -4.00
C LEU A 117 1.19 -13.36 -4.83
N LYS A 118 1.00 -12.13 -5.30
CA LYS A 118 2.02 -11.30 -5.93
C LYS A 118 2.33 -10.08 -5.05
N ALA A 119 3.54 -10.02 -4.52
CA ALA A 119 4.00 -8.90 -3.71
C ALA A 119 5.10 -8.11 -4.45
N VAL A 120 4.88 -6.81 -4.61
CA VAL A 120 5.85 -5.87 -5.21
C VAL A 120 6.16 -4.79 -4.20
N ASN A 121 7.44 -4.65 -3.87
CA ASN A 121 7.92 -3.60 -2.99
C ASN A 121 9.03 -2.81 -3.69
N VAL A 122 8.90 -1.48 -3.75
CA VAL A 122 9.78 -0.58 -4.51
C VAL A 122 10.20 0.60 -3.64
N SER A 123 11.49 0.90 -3.65
CA SER A 123 12.07 2.08 -3.01
C SER A 123 13.02 2.73 -4.01
N ASP A 124 12.90 4.04 -4.20
CA ASP A 124 13.71 4.81 -5.17
C ASP A 124 14.03 6.21 -4.62
N ALA A 125 15.31 6.55 -4.55
CA ALA A 125 15.82 7.79 -4.00
C ALA A 125 16.81 8.45 -4.97
N ALA A 126 16.58 9.72 -5.30
CA ALA A 126 17.42 10.42 -6.28
C ALA A 126 17.82 11.82 -5.83
N ASN A 127 19.12 12.12 -5.96
CA ASN A 127 19.66 13.48 -5.95
C ASN A 127 19.84 13.97 -7.38
N LYS A 128 19.25 15.11 -7.74
CA LYS A 128 19.31 15.67 -9.10
C LYS A 128 19.93 17.06 -9.08
N TYR A 129 21.07 17.23 -9.74
CA TYR A 129 21.79 18.51 -9.81
C TYR A 129 21.99 19.12 -8.41
N CYS A 130 22.38 18.28 -7.45
CA CYS A 130 22.55 18.68 -6.06
C CYS A 130 23.66 17.87 -5.40
N ASP A 131 24.67 18.58 -4.94
CA ASP A 131 25.74 18.04 -4.13
C ASP A 131 25.40 18.26 -2.65
N GLY A 132 25.48 17.20 -1.85
CA GLY A 132 25.14 17.25 -0.41
C GLY A 132 23.66 17.11 -0.06
N CYS A 133 22.78 16.83 -1.04
CA CYS A 133 21.37 16.53 -0.75
C CYS A 133 21.19 15.25 0.08
N GLN A 134 20.28 15.30 1.05
CA GLN A 134 19.89 14.15 1.87
C GLN A 134 18.58 13.55 1.38
N THR A 135 18.66 12.47 0.60
CA THR A 135 17.47 11.78 0.08
C THR A 135 17.40 10.35 0.60
N LEU A 136 16.23 9.97 1.13
CA LEU A 136 15.96 8.63 1.63
C LEU A 136 14.56 8.19 1.21
N ALA A 137 14.49 7.00 0.59
CA ALA A 137 13.26 6.27 0.38
C ALA A 137 13.33 4.93 1.11
N GLY A 138 12.26 4.56 1.81
CA GLY A 138 12.16 3.27 2.48
C GLY A 138 10.77 2.67 2.34
N ALA A 139 10.69 1.48 1.77
CA ALA A 139 9.45 0.75 1.59
C ALA A 139 9.48 -0.58 2.36
N TYR A 140 8.55 -0.73 3.30
CA TYR A 140 8.42 -1.87 4.22
C TYR A 140 7.07 -2.54 3.99
N GLN A 141 7.07 -3.77 3.50
CA GLN A 141 5.86 -4.51 3.18
C GLN A 141 5.81 -5.80 4.02
N PHE A 142 4.75 -5.94 4.80
CA PHE A 142 4.48 -7.09 5.65
C PHE A 142 3.29 -7.84 5.05
N VAL A 143 3.52 -9.08 4.60
CA VAL A 143 2.47 -9.94 4.09
C VAL A 143 2.29 -11.11 5.04
N VAL A 144 1.11 -11.20 5.63
CA VAL A 144 0.72 -12.26 6.57
C VAL A 144 -0.26 -13.18 5.87
N SER A 145 0.12 -14.44 5.70
CA SER A 145 -0.75 -15.47 5.15
C SER A 145 -1.13 -16.46 6.22
N THR A 146 -2.43 -16.65 6.43
CA THR A 146 -2.97 -17.56 7.46
C THR A 146 -4.05 -18.47 6.88
N PRO A 147 -4.28 -19.69 7.41
CA PRO A 147 -5.34 -20.59 6.91
C PRO A 147 -6.75 -20.01 7.05
N HIS A 148 -6.95 -19.19 8.09
CA HIS A 148 -8.20 -18.52 8.42
C HIS A 148 -7.99 -17.00 8.43
N ALA A 149 -9.07 -16.24 8.30
CA ALA A 149 -9.00 -14.78 8.34
C ALA A 149 -8.39 -14.32 9.68
N LEU A 150 -7.27 -13.61 9.59
CA LEU A 150 -6.62 -12.99 10.74
C LEU A 150 -7.29 -11.66 11.06
N THR A 151 -7.95 -11.60 12.22
CA THR A 151 -8.41 -10.33 12.79
C THR A 151 -7.43 -9.87 13.85
N LEU A 152 -6.71 -8.77 13.58
CA LEU A 152 -5.89 -8.10 14.59
C LEU A 152 -6.76 -7.62 15.75
N ASP A 153 -6.45 -8.10 16.95
CA ASP A 153 -7.15 -7.71 18.17
C ASP A 153 -6.84 -6.25 18.56
N ALA A 154 -7.52 -5.76 19.61
CA ALA A 154 -7.33 -4.40 20.10
C ALA A 154 -5.91 -4.14 20.64
N GLY A 155 -5.22 -5.16 21.16
CA GLY A 155 -3.85 -5.07 21.65
C GLY A 155 -2.87 -4.83 20.50
N ALA A 156 -2.91 -5.69 19.49
CA ALA A 156 -2.10 -5.59 18.29
C ALA A 156 -2.35 -4.27 17.56
N ARG A 157 -3.62 -3.86 17.42
CA ARG A 157 -3.96 -2.56 16.80
C ARG A 157 -3.39 -1.37 17.57
N ARG A 158 -3.40 -1.41 18.91
CA ARG A 158 -2.79 -0.35 19.73
C ARG A 158 -1.28 -0.30 19.58
N GLN A 159 -0.60 -1.45 19.55
CA GLN A 159 0.84 -1.53 19.33
C GLN A 159 1.23 -0.99 17.94
N LEU A 160 0.50 -1.40 16.89
CA LEU A 160 0.74 -0.88 15.53
C LEU A 160 0.47 0.62 15.42
N ALA A 161 -0.57 1.12 16.10
CA ALA A 161 -0.83 2.56 16.17
C ALA A 161 0.28 3.32 16.91
N ASP A 162 0.90 2.73 17.92
CA ASP A 162 2.07 3.31 18.58
C ASP A 162 3.30 3.34 17.66
N VAL A 163 3.58 2.24 16.96
CA VAL A 163 4.63 2.20 15.96
C VAL A 163 4.42 3.26 14.89
N HIS A 164 3.19 3.44 14.40
CA HIS A 164 2.88 4.49 13.43
C HIS A 164 3.17 5.89 13.99
N ARG A 165 2.77 6.21 15.23
CA ARG A 165 3.11 7.51 15.83
C ARG A 165 4.62 7.74 15.94
N ARG A 166 5.38 6.69 16.28
CA ARG A 166 6.84 6.77 16.36
C ARG A 166 7.49 6.88 14.99
N LEU A 167 6.94 6.21 13.97
CA LEU A 167 7.35 6.37 12.58
C LEU A 167 7.16 7.82 12.14
N ASP A 168 5.96 8.37 12.34
CA ASP A 168 5.58 9.73 12.00
C ASP A 168 6.50 10.79 12.66
N ALA A 169 6.90 10.54 13.92
CA ALA A 169 7.91 11.36 14.61
C ALA A 169 9.32 11.22 14.01
N LEU A 170 9.75 10.00 13.66
CA LEU A 170 11.05 9.76 13.01
C LEU A 170 11.11 10.38 11.61
N THR A 171 10.06 10.24 10.82
CA THR A 171 9.95 10.81 9.47
C THR A 171 10.23 12.30 9.46
N ARG A 172 9.67 13.04 10.43
CA ARG A 172 9.85 14.49 10.57
C ARG A 172 11.12 14.90 11.32
N SER A 173 11.92 13.95 11.78
CA SER A 173 13.14 14.26 12.51
C SER A 173 14.25 14.80 11.59
N THR A 174 15.18 15.54 12.20
CA THR A 174 16.40 16.04 11.56
C THR A 174 17.55 15.04 11.64
N LEU A 175 17.27 13.77 11.98
CA LEU A 175 18.31 12.75 12.10
C LEU A 175 19.04 12.54 10.77
N PRO A 176 20.35 12.28 10.81
CA PRO A 176 21.09 11.80 9.64
C PRO A 176 20.40 10.57 9.02
N ALA A 177 20.46 10.44 7.70
CA ALA A 177 19.75 9.38 6.98
C ALA A 177 20.10 7.96 7.47
N THR A 178 21.38 7.71 7.82
CA THR A 178 21.83 6.44 8.43
C THR A 178 21.10 6.12 9.74
N GLU A 179 21.03 7.09 10.64
CA GLU A 179 20.39 6.94 11.96
C GLU A 179 18.88 6.85 11.83
N LEU A 180 18.30 7.62 10.91
CA LEU A 180 16.88 7.51 10.57
C LEU A 180 16.56 6.10 10.08
N GLN A 181 17.33 5.59 9.10
CA GLN A 181 17.17 4.25 8.57
C GLN A 181 17.24 3.19 9.68
N LYS A 182 18.28 3.22 10.52
CA LYS A 182 18.45 2.28 11.62
C LYS A 182 17.26 2.26 12.57
N ARG A 183 16.69 3.43 12.89
CA ARG A 183 15.53 3.54 13.78
C ARG A 183 14.24 3.08 13.11
N VAL A 184 14.06 3.36 11.83
CA VAL A 184 12.89 2.89 11.06
C VAL A 184 12.96 1.36 10.89
N ASP A 185 14.14 0.77 10.73
CA ASP A 185 14.33 -0.68 10.71
C ASP A 185 13.96 -1.33 12.04
N ALA A 186 14.27 -0.68 13.17
CA ALA A 186 13.83 -1.15 14.48
C ALA A 186 12.29 -1.13 14.60
N LEU A 187 11.63 -0.07 14.12
CA LEU A 187 10.16 -0.03 14.05
C LEU A 187 9.60 -1.15 13.17
N ALA A 188 10.22 -1.44 12.03
CA ALA A 188 9.81 -2.55 11.18
C ALA A 188 9.94 -3.91 11.88
N ALA A 189 11.00 -4.11 12.67
CA ALA A 189 11.18 -5.31 13.48
C ALA A 189 10.08 -5.43 14.55
N GLU A 190 9.67 -4.31 15.17
CA GLU A 190 8.55 -4.28 16.13
C GLU A 190 7.21 -4.64 15.46
N VAL A 191 6.92 -4.11 14.27
CA VAL A 191 5.73 -4.52 13.48
C VAL A 191 5.76 -6.03 13.25
N ASN A 192 6.89 -6.57 12.80
CA ASN A 192 7.03 -8.00 12.56
C ASN A 192 6.77 -8.83 13.82
N GLY A 193 7.24 -8.36 14.98
CA GLY A 193 6.98 -8.99 16.28
C GLY A 193 5.48 -9.03 16.61
N VAL A 194 4.79 -7.90 16.48
CA VAL A 194 3.34 -7.79 16.72
C VAL A 194 2.56 -8.72 15.79
N LEU A 195 2.92 -8.79 14.51
CA LEU A 195 2.25 -9.65 13.53
C LEU A 195 2.50 -11.14 13.82
N LYS A 196 3.72 -11.53 14.19
CA LYS A 196 4.03 -12.91 14.59
C LYS A 196 3.25 -13.33 15.83
N GLU A 197 3.13 -12.45 16.82
CA GLU A 197 2.33 -12.73 18.01
C GLU A 197 0.84 -12.88 17.67
N ALA A 198 0.30 -12.00 16.81
CA ALA A 198 -1.08 -12.09 16.35
C ALA A 198 -1.35 -13.41 15.59
N VAL A 199 -0.40 -13.84 14.76
CA VAL A 199 -0.45 -15.13 14.06
C VAL A 199 -0.40 -16.31 15.02
N ALA A 200 0.44 -16.26 16.06
CA ALA A 200 0.55 -17.34 17.04
C ALA A 200 -0.76 -17.56 17.84
N LYS A 201 -1.57 -16.50 18.01
CA LYS A 201 -2.89 -16.54 18.64
C LYS A 201 -4.02 -16.92 17.67
N ALA A 202 -3.75 -16.96 16.37
CA ALA A 202 -4.77 -17.25 15.37
C ALA A 202 -5.21 -18.73 15.38
N PRO A 203 -6.44 -19.05 14.95
CA PRO A 203 -6.89 -20.42 14.82
C PRO A 203 -5.95 -21.23 13.93
N LYS A 204 -5.52 -22.40 14.43
CA LYS A 204 -4.64 -23.30 13.68
C LYS A 204 -5.42 -23.97 12.54
N GLY A 205 -4.76 -24.15 11.40
CA GLY A 205 -5.29 -24.87 10.24
C GLY A 205 -4.24 -25.84 9.68
N ALA A 206 -4.58 -26.50 8.57
CA ALA A 206 -3.68 -27.46 7.92
C ALA A 206 -2.45 -26.79 7.29
N GLU A 207 -2.59 -25.55 6.82
CA GLU A 207 -1.48 -24.76 6.27
C GLU A 207 -0.72 -24.03 7.40
N LYS A 208 0.60 -23.91 7.27
CA LYS A 208 1.41 -23.18 8.26
C LYS A 208 1.27 -21.68 8.01
N PRO A 209 0.91 -20.89 9.03
CA PRO A 209 0.86 -19.45 8.84
C PRO A 209 2.29 -18.89 8.68
N ASP A 210 2.42 -17.86 7.84
CA ASP A 210 3.71 -17.22 7.56
C ASP A 210 3.58 -15.68 7.60
N VAL A 211 4.65 -15.03 8.03
CA VAL A 211 4.80 -13.57 8.05
C VAL A 211 6.06 -13.23 7.27
N THR A 212 5.86 -12.70 6.07
CA THR A 212 6.95 -12.31 5.18
C THR A 212 7.14 -10.80 5.21
N LEU A 213 8.32 -10.37 5.64
CA LEU A 213 8.76 -8.97 5.52
C LEU A 213 9.58 -8.81 4.24
N HIS A 214 9.06 -8.03 3.30
CA HIS A 214 9.81 -7.50 2.18
C HIS A 214 10.28 -6.09 2.53
N ARG A 215 11.59 -5.89 2.71
CA ARG A 215 12.19 -4.57 2.96
C ARG A 215 12.97 -4.12 1.73
N ARG A 216 12.76 -2.87 1.32
CA ARG A 216 13.50 -2.21 0.23
C ARG A 216 13.88 -0.81 0.69
N LEU A 217 15.15 -0.48 0.57
CA LEU A 217 15.70 0.83 0.93
C LEU A 217 16.51 1.36 -0.23
N ASP A 218 16.47 2.68 -0.39
CA ASP A 218 17.31 3.39 -1.34
C ASP A 218 17.64 4.80 -0.81
N GLY A 219 18.83 5.30 -1.12
CA GLY A 219 19.31 6.61 -0.68
C GLY A 219 20.48 6.59 0.31
N TRP A 220 20.75 7.74 0.91
CA TRP A 220 22.05 8.06 1.53
C TRP A 220 22.33 7.36 2.88
N PRO A 221 23.57 6.93 3.16
CA PRO A 221 24.73 6.90 2.28
C PRO A 221 24.74 5.58 1.51
N GLY A 222 24.41 5.64 0.22
CA GLY A 222 24.63 4.55 -0.71
C GLY A 222 25.99 4.76 -1.35
N HIS A 223 26.89 3.81 -1.15
CA HIS A 223 28.20 3.71 -1.82
C HIS A 223 28.05 3.66 -3.34
#